data_AF-A0A830GWI6-F1
#
_entry.id   AF-A0A830GWI6-F1
#
_cell.length_a   1.000
_cell.length_b   1.000
_cell.length_c   1.000
_cell.angle_alpha   90.00
_cell.angle_beta   90.00
_cell.angle_gamma   90.00
#
_symmetry.space_group_name_H-M   'P 1'
#
loop_
_entity.id
_entity.type
_entity.pdbx_description
1 polymer ?
#
loop_
_entity_poly.entity_id
_entity_poly.type
_entity_poly.pdbx_seq_one_letter_code
_entity_poly.pdbx_strand_id
1 'polypeptide(L)'
;MRSYYKELVRIGASLELTFGLVDLIRMMLFAAGLTYFFAEFIPLTLPVIMIPAALAVGMGLYTVLFIARRAVNDPESIGIGRMLTWSKIAIVDAVTALIVADVLTALSSGLLALSLYLYARELVKEEVNKRNA
;
A
#
# COMPACT_ATOMS: atom_id res chain seq x y z
N MET A 1 6.60 -25.29 -1.68
CA MET A 1 6.46 -24.06 -2.49
C MET A 1 5.69 -22.96 -1.76
N ARG A 2 4.58 -23.27 -1.08
CA ARG A 2 3.81 -22.31 -0.24
C ARG A 2 4.64 -21.42 0.71
N SER A 3 5.67 -21.97 1.37
CA SER A 3 6.53 -21.17 2.28
C SER A 3 7.27 -20.03 1.57
N TYR A 4 7.71 -20.26 0.33
CA TYR A 4 8.46 -19.26 -0.45
C TYR A 4 7.58 -18.07 -0.84
N TYR A 5 6.37 -18.33 -1.37
CA TYR A 5 5.43 -17.26 -1.71
C TYR A 5 4.94 -16.49 -0.48
N LYS A 6 4.80 -17.19 0.66
CA LYS A 6 4.47 -16.57 1.95
C LYS A 6 5.55 -15.57 2.38
N GLU A 7 6.82 -15.95 2.22
CA GLU A 7 7.97 -15.09 2.54
C GLU A 7 8.08 -13.91 1.56
N LEU A 8 7.80 -14.13 0.28
CA LEU A 8 7.73 -13.07 -0.73
C LEU A 8 6.69 -12.00 -0.39
N VAL A 9 5.50 -12.42 0.08
CA VAL A 9 4.45 -11.51 0.55
C VAL A 9 4.90 -10.72 1.77
N ARG A 10 5.61 -11.35 2.72
CA ARG A 10 6.17 -10.66 3.88
C ARG A 10 7.19 -9.61 3.48
N ILE A 11 8.07 -9.92 2.52
CA ILE A 11 9.08 -8.98 2.01
C ILE A 11 8.38 -7.80 1.30
N GLY A 12 7.48 -8.08 0.35
CA GLY A 12 6.74 -7.03 -0.37
C GLY A 12 5.95 -6.13 0.58
N ALA A 13 5.27 -6.71 1.57
CA ALA A 13 4.51 -5.96 2.56
C ALA A 13 5.41 -5.16 3.53
N SER A 14 6.60 -5.66 3.85
CA SER A 14 7.57 -4.93 4.69
C SER A 14 8.16 -3.72 3.96
N LEU A 15 8.42 -3.87 2.65
CA LEU A 15 8.87 -2.77 1.80
C LEU A 15 7.76 -1.72 1.65
N GLU A 16 6.53 -2.15 1.42
CA GLU A 16 5.38 -1.23 1.35
C GLU A 16 5.16 -0.48 2.67
N LEU A 17 5.34 -1.15 3.81
CA LEU A 17 5.32 -0.49 5.12
C LEU A 17 6.39 0.58 5.23
N THR A 18 7.60 0.28 4.78
CA THR A 18 8.75 1.18 4.92
C THR A 18 8.60 2.39 3.99
N PHE A 19 8.32 2.16 2.71
CA PHE A 19 8.19 3.24 1.74
C PHE A 19 6.87 4.00 1.88
N GLY A 20 5.77 3.33 2.20
CA GLY A 20 4.50 3.98 2.50
C GLY A 20 4.58 4.89 3.73
N LEU A 21 5.40 4.56 4.75
CA LEU A 21 5.69 5.46 5.86
C LEU A 21 6.52 6.68 5.42
N VAL A 22 7.51 6.49 4.56
CA VAL A 22 8.32 7.58 4.02
C VAL A 22 7.46 8.54 3.19
N ASP A 23 6.59 8.02 2.34
CA ASP A 23 5.67 8.82 1.53
C ASP A 23 4.62 9.54 2.38
N LEU A 24 4.11 8.88 3.43
CA LEU A 24 3.25 9.55 4.40
C LEU A 24 3.96 10.74 5.05
N ILE A 25 5.21 10.57 5.49
CA ILE A 25 6.01 11.66 6.08
C ILE A 25 6.23 12.78 5.04
N ARG A 26 6.59 12.45 3.80
CA ARG A 26 6.78 13.42 2.71
C ARG A 26 5.50 14.20 2.42
N MET A 27 4.35 13.52 2.35
CA MET A 27 3.06 14.17 2.13
C MET A 27 2.68 15.09 3.29
N MET A 28 2.93 14.68 4.54
CA MET A 28 2.70 15.53 5.72
C MET A 28 3.60 16.77 5.70
N LEU A 29 4.88 16.61 5.35
CA LEU A 29 5.82 17.73 5.20
C LEU A 29 5.41 18.66 4.06
N PHE A 30 4.99 18.11 2.91
CA PHE A 30 4.49 18.88 1.78
C PHE A 30 3.22 19.66 2.14
N ALA A 31 2.25 19.01 2.80
CA ALA A 31 1.04 19.65 3.28
C ALA A 31 1.34 20.76 4.29
N ALA A 32 2.26 20.52 5.24
CA ALA A 32 2.71 21.51 6.20
C ALA A 32 3.39 22.71 5.52
N GLY A 33 4.27 22.45 4.55
CA GLY A 33 4.94 23.48 3.74
C GLY A 33 3.95 24.31 2.92
N LEU A 34 2.95 23.68 2.31
CA LEU A 34 1.86 24.37 1.62
C LEU A 34 1.06 25.25 2.58
N THR A 35 0.65 24.72 3.73
CA THR A 35 -0.07 25.52 4.72
C THR A 35 0.74 26.72 5.20
N TYR A 36 2.05 26.57 5.38
CA TYR A 36 2.94 27.67 5.74
C TYR A 36 3.04 28.72 4.62
N PHE A 37 3.31 28.29 3.39
CA PHE A 37 3.43 29.18 2.23
C PHE A 37 2.14 29.97 1.98
N PHE A 38 0.97 29.32 2.02
CA PHE A 38 -0.31 29.99 1.77
C PHE A 38 -0.83 30.81 2.95
N ALA A 39 -0.39 30.53 4.18
CA ALA A 39 -0.72 31.36 5.34
C ALA A 39 -0.19 32.80 5.19
N GLU A 40 0.85 33.02 4.39
CA GLU A 40 1.35 34.37 4.07
C GLU A 40 0.45 35.14 3.08
N PHE A 41 -0.42 34.46 2.32
CA PHE A 41 -1.19 35.07 1.22
C PHE A 41 -2.72 35.08 1.42
N ILE A 42 -3.31 34.21 2.26
CA ILE A 42 -4.78 34.08 2.39
C ILE A 42 -5.21 33.83 3.86
N PRO A 43 -6.20 34.57 4.41
CA PRO A 43 -6.66 34.37 5.78
C PRO A 43 -7.58 33.14 5.93
N LEU A 44 -7.23 32.26 6.89
CA LEU A 44 -8.05 31.27 7.63
C LEU A 44 -8.95 30.24 6.90
N THR A 45 -9.30 30.40 5.63
CA THR A 45 -10.21 29.48 4.91
C THR A 45 -9.51 28.25 4.34
N LEU A 46 -8.22 28.35 4.00
CA LEU A 46 -7.43 27.26 3.42
C LEU A 46 -7.01 26.14 4.40
N PRO A 47 -6.64 26.43 5.67
CA PRO A 47 -6.36 25.40 6.68
C PRO A 47 -7.54 24.46 6.92
N VAL A 48 -8.78 24.96 6.82
CA VAL A 48 -10.01 24.19 7.00
C VAL A 48 -10.22 23.14 5.90
N ILE A 49 -9.64 23.34 4.70
CA ILE A 49 -9.74 22.39 3.58
C ILE A 49 -8.54 21.45 3.54
N MET A 50 -7.34 21.96 3.85
CA MET A 50 -6.11 21.15 3.79
C MET A 50 -5.99 20.14 4.93
N ILE A 51 -6.47 20.46 6.14
CA ILE A 51 -6.42 19.53 7.29
C ILE A 51 -7.29 18.28 7.03
N PRO A 52 -8.56 18.39 6.56
CA PRO A 52 -9.35 17.22 6.17
C PRO A 52 -8.76 16.43 5.01
N ALA A 53 -8.16 17.10 4.02
CA ALA A 53 -7.51 16.43 2.90
C ALA A 53 -6.29 15.63 3.37
N ALA A 54 -5.44 16.21 4.23
CA ALA A 54 -4.31 15.51 4.85
C ALA A 54 -4.76 14.36 5.76
N LEU A 55 -5.87 14.53 6.49
CA LEU A 55 -6.48 13.45 7.29
C LEU A 55 -7.06 12.33 6.41
N ALA A 56 -7.69 12.65 5.29
CA ALA A 56 -8.23 11.66 4.35
C ALA A 56 -7.10 10.87 3.66
N VAL A 57 -6.03 11.54 3.26
CA VAL A 57 -4.82 10.91 2.71
C VAL A 57 -4.12 10.06 3.77
N GLY A 58 -3.99 10.58 5.02
CA GLY A 58 -3.45 9.83 6.14
C GLY A 58 -4.29 8.60 6.51
N MET A 59 -5.61 8.69 6.46
CA MET A 59 -6.52 7.55 6.67
C MET A 59 -6.42 6.52 5.55
N GLY A 60 -6.33 6.96 4.29
CA GLY A 60 -6.13 6.08 3.14
C GLY A 60 -4.80 5.29 3.23
N LEU A 61 -3.70 5.99 3.51
CA LEU A 61 -2.39 5.39 3.74
C LEU A 61 -2.39 4.47 4.97
N TYR A 62 -3.10 4.83 6.03
CA TYR A 62 -3.24 3.98 7.22
C TYR A 62 -3.88 2.63 6.91
N THR A 63 -4.89 2.58 6.03
CA THR A 63 -5.49 1.32 5.57
C THR A 63 -4.50 0.43 4.80
N VAL A 64 -3.66 1.02 3.95
CA VAL A 64 -2.61 0.30 3.21
C VAL A 64 -1.56 -0.25 4.18
N LEU A 65 -1.08 0.57 5.12
CA LEU A 65 -0.12 0.17 6.15
C LEU A 65 -0.67 -0.91 7.09
N PHE A 66 -1.96 -0.85 7.45
CA PHE A 66 -2.61 -1.85 8.28
C PHE A 66 -2.65 -3.23 7.61
N ILE A 67 -2.91 -3.26 6.30
CA ILE A 67 -2.98 -4.52 5.54
C ILE A 67 -1.60 -5.05 5.22
N ALA A 68 -0.65 -4.17 4.88
CA ALA A 68 0.75 -4.55 4.78
C ALA A 68 1.24 -5.17 6.10
N ARG A 69 0.91 -4.55 7.24
CA ARG A 69 1.21 -5.12 8.57
C ARG A 69 0.54 -6.46 8.82
N ARG A 70 -0.70 -6.63 8.37
CA ARG A 70 -1.40 -7.92 8.47
C ARG A 70 -0.76 -8.98 7.58
N ALA A 71 -0.36 -8.61 6.37
CA ALA A 71 0.34 -9.48 5.42
C ALA A 71 1.72 -9.89 5.93
N VAL A 72 2.44 -9.04 6.66
CA VAL A 72 3.71 -9.41 7.30
C VAL A 72 3.49 -10.47 8.39
N ASN A 73 2.55 -10.22 9.29
CA ASN A 73 2.35 -11.07 10.47
C ASN A 73 1.66 -12.39 10.11
N ASP A 74 0.51 -12.32 9.43
CA ASP A 74 -0.27 -13.48 9.04
C ASP A 74 -0.91 -13.33 7.64
N PRO A 75 -0.15 -13.66 6.57
CA PRO A 75 -0.64 -13.62 5.19
C PRO A 75 -1.91 -14.45 4.99
N GLU A 76 -2.07 -15.57 5.70
CA GLU A 76 -3.16 -16.53 5.47
C GLU A 76 -4.52 -15.94 5.90
N SER A 77 -4.52 -15.04 6.88
CA SER A 77 -5.73 -14.37 7.38
C SER A 77 -6.41 -13.42 6.40
N ILE A 78 -5.75 -13.05 5.30
CA ILE A 78 -6.26 -12.07 4.32
C ILE A 78 -7.36 -12.70 3.46
N GLY A 79 -7.19 -13.98 3.09
CA GLY A 79 -8.07 -14.69 2.17
C GLY A 79 -7.83 -14.35 0.70
N ILE A 80 -8.01 -15.34 -0.19
CA ILE A 80 -7.65 -15.28 -1.62
C ILE A 80 -8.30 -14.09 -2.34
N GLY A 81 -9.61 -13.89 -2.14
CA GLY A 81 -10.35 -12.80 -2.79
C GLY A 81 -9.80 -11.42 -2.43
N ARG A 82 -9.46 -11.19 -1.16
CA ARG A 82 -8.85 -9.92 -0.73
C ARG A 82 -7.43 -9.77 -1.26
N MET A 83 -6.61 -10.82 -1.26
CA MET A 83 -5.26 -10.77 -1.83
C MET A 83 -5.26 -10.32 -3.30
N LEU A 84 -6.21 -10.81 -4.10
CA LEU A 84 -6.36 -10.40 -5.50
C LEU A 84 -6.81 -8.93 -5.63
N THR A 85 -7.75 -8.47 -4.80
CA THR A 85 -8.15 -7.05 -4.78
C THR A 85 -6.98 -6.15 -4.40
N TRP A 86 -6.21 -6.52 -3.38
CA TRP A 86 -5.03 -5.75 -2.94
C TRP A 86 -3.90 -5.77 -3.95
N SER A 87 -3.70 -6.88 -4.66
CA SER A 87 -2.77 -6.95 -5.77
C SER A 87 -3.12 -5.92 -6.86
N LYS A 88 -4.40 -5.79 -7.22
CA LYS A 88 -4.85 -4.78 -8.20
C LYS A 88 -4.63 -3.35 -7.70
N ILE A 89 -4.94 -3.08 -6.44
CA ILE A 89 -4.73 -1.76 -5.82
C ILE A 89 -3.24 -1.40 -5.85
N ALA A 90 -2.37 -2.34 -5.45
CA ALA A 90 -0.92 -2.14 -5.45
C ALA A 90 -0.34 -1.94 -6.87
N ILE A 91 -0.95 -2.51 -7.92
CA ILE A 91 -0.59 -2.17 -9.31
C ILE A 91 -0.94 -0.72 -9.64
N VAL A 92 -2.15 -0.26 -9.26
CA VAL A 92 -2.55 1.13 -9.50
C VAL A 92 -1.61 2.08 -8.77
N ASP A 93 -1.24 1.74 -7.53
CA ASP A 93 -0.29 2.52 -6.75
C ASP A 93 1.09 2.55 -7.41
N ALA A 94 1.60 1.39 -7.86
CA ALA A 94 2.87 1.30 -8.56
C ALA A 94 2.91 2.15 -9.85
N VAL A 95 1.84 2.12 -10.63
CA VAL A 95 1.70 2.92 -11.86
C VAL A 95 1.61 4.40 -11.52
N THR A 96 0.87 4.76 -10.48
CA THR A 96 0.74 6.16 -10.03
C THR A 96 2.09 6.70 -9.56
N ALA A 97 2.84 5.91 -8.78
CA ALA A 97 4.18 6.24 -8.33
C ALA A 97 5.15 6.45 -9.52
N LEU A 98 5.10 5.58 -10.54
CA LEU A 98 5.87 5.76 -11.78
C LEU A 98 5.55 7.09 -12.49
N ILE A 99 4.28 7.48 -12.56
CA ILE A 99 3.86 8.75 -13.18
C ILE A 99 4.45 9.95 -12.45
N VAL A 100 4.54 9.89 -11.12
CA VAL A 100 5.12 10.96 -10.28
C VAL A 100 6.64 10.80 -10.12
N ALA A 101 7.26 9.87 -10.85
CA ALA A 101 8.68 9.53 -10.79
C ALA A 101 9.18 9.06 -9.40
N ASP A 102 8.29 8.53 -8.56
CA ASP A 102 8.67 7.84 -7.31
C ASP A 102 8.98 6.36 -7.60
N VAL A 103 10.25 6.10 -7.92
CA VAL A 103 10.73 4.77 -8.29
C VAL A 103 10.69 3.79 -7.12
N LEU A 104 10.88 4.26 -5.88
CA LEU A 104 10.95 3.38 -4.71
C LEU A 104 9.57 2.82 -4.37
N THR A 105 8.56 3.69 -4.34
CA THR A 105 7.17 3.30 -4.12
C THR A 105 6.65 2.46 -5.28
N ALA A 106 7.02 2.79 -6.52
CA ALA A 106 6.69 1.96 -7.68
C ALA A 106 7.20 0.51 -7.56
N LEU A 107 8.45 0.34 -7.14
CA LEU A 107 9.05 -0.97 -6.96
C LEU A 107 8.44 -1.72 -5.77
N SER A 108 8.15 -1.04 -4.67
CA SER A 108 7.56 -1.68 -3.48
C SER A 108 6.14 -2.16 -3.74
N SER A 109 5.29 -1.30 -4.30
CA SER A 109 3.90 -1.63 -4.61
C SER A 109 3.82 -2.66 -5.72
N GLY A 110 4.72 -2.60 -6.70
CA GLY A 110 4.85 -3.63 -7.75
C GLY A 110 5.24 -5.00 -7.19
N LEU A 111 6.18 -5.05 -6.25
CA LEU A 111 6.59 -6.29 -5.60
C LEU A 111 5.50 -6.85 -4.67
N LEU A 112 4.79 -5.97 -3.94
CA LEU A 112 3.62 -6.35 -3.14
C LEU A 112 2.51 -6.92 -4.04
N ALA A 113 2.21 -6.26 -5.16
CA ALA A 113 1.22 -6.73 -6.12
C ALA A 113 1.55 -8.13 -6.64
N LEU A 114 2.80 -8.34 -7.06
CA LEU A 114 3.26 -9.60 -7.60
C LEU A 114 3.23 -10.71 -6.54
N SER A 115 3.71 -10.42 -5.34
CA SER A 115 3.75 -11.41 -4.25
C SER A 115 2.35 -11.84 -3.82
N LEU A 116 1.42 -10.91 -3.67
CA LEU A 116 0.01 -11.21 -3.35
C LEU A 116 -0.65 -12.04 -4.44
N TYR A 117 -0.41 -11.72 -5.72
CA TYR A 117 -0.96 -12.48 -6.84
C TYR A 117 -0.43 -13.92 -6.90
N LEU A 118 0.89 -14.09 -6.77
CA LEU A 118 1.52 -15.41 -6.80
C LEU A 118 1.07 -16.27 -5.61
N TYR A 119 0.95 -15.68 -4.42
CA TYR A 119 0.49 -16.38 -3.23
C TYR A 119 -0.99 -16.79 -3.35
N ALA A 120 -1.86 -15.89 -3.83
CA ALA A 120 -3.25 -16.20 -4.09
C ALA A 120 -3.41 -17.34 -5.11
N ARG A 121 -2.62 -17.32 -6.19
CA ARG A 121 -2.63 -18.37 -7.22
C ARG A 121 -2.21 -19.74 -6.66
N GLU A 122 -1.20 -19.76 -5.79
CA GLU A 122 -0.75 -21.00 -5.15
C GLU A 122 -1.83 -21.58 -4.23
N LEU A 123 -2.51 -20.74 -3.44
CA LEU A 123 -3.62 -21.17 -2.59
C LEU A 123 -4.78 -21.75 -3.40
N VAL A 124 -5.13 -21.14 -4.54
CA VAL A 124 -6.15 -21.67 -5.44
C VAL A 124 -5.75 -23.04 -6.00
N LYS A 125 -4.48 -23.21 -6.41
CA LYS A 125 -3.97 -24.52 -6.87
C LYS A 125 -4.10 -25.59 -5.79
N GLU A 126 -3.74 -25.27 -4.55
CA GLU A 126 -3.87 -26.20 -3.43
C GLU A 126 -5.34 -26.57 -3.16
N GLU A 127 -6.26 -25.62 -3.23
CA GLU A 127 -7.70 -25.86 -3.04
C GLU A 127 -8.28 -26.75 -4.15
N VAL A 128 -7.91 -26.50 -5.41
CA VAL A 128 -8.33 -27.35 -6.55
C VAL A 128 -7.78 -28.75 -6.42
N ASN A 129 -6.51 -28.90 -6.04
CA ASN A 129 -5.89 -30.22 -5.90
C ASN A 129 -6.52 -31.03 -4.76
N LYS A 130 -6.93 -30.38 -3.66
CA LYS A 130 -7.68 -31.01 -2.56
C LYS A 130 -9.09 -31.43 -2.94
N ARG A 131 -9.74 -30.74 -3.88
CA ARG A 131 -11.08 -31.12 -4.38
C ARG A 131 -11.04 -32.31 -5.35
N ASN A 132 -9.90 -32.53 -5.99
CA ASN A 132 -9.71 -33.57 -7.00
C ASN A 132 -9.04 -34.85 -6.45
N ALA A 133 -8.67 -34.87 -5.16
CA ALA A 133 -8.10 -36.00 -4.44
C ALA A 133 -9.16 -36.65 -3.55
#